data_AF-A0A9E4FHC1-F1
#
_entry.id   AF-A0A9E4FHC1-F1
#
_cell.length_a   1.000
_cell.length_b   1.000
_cell.length_c   1.000
_cell.angle_alpha   90.00
_cell.angle_beta   90.00
_cell.angle_gamma   90.00
#
_symmetry.space_group_name_H-M   'P 1'
#
loop_
_entity.id
_entity.type
_entity.pdbx_description
1 polymer ?
#
loop_
_entity_poly.entity_id
_entity_poly.type
_entity_poly.pdbx_seq_one_letter_code
_entity_poly.pdbx_strand_id
1 'polypeptide(L)'
;MRETIRKRRDALLHRYRTTEVLDVDAIWEVVRGEAASKADEEPILGSYFHATILNHTNFRSALSFRLASKLDNPMLPTMLIRDVIDEAMGDDGEIL
;
A
#
# COMPACT_ATOMS: atom_id res chain seq x y z
N MET A 1 16.13 8.64 9.55
CA MET A 1 15.07 8.00 8.73
C MET A 1 13.66 8.36 9.21
N ARG A 2 13.26 7.99 10.44
CA ARG A 2 11.89 8.22 10.99
C ARG A 2 11.40 9.67 10.94
N GLU A 3 12.29 10.60 11.28
CA GLU A 3 12.01 12.04 11.26
C GLU A 3 11.62 12.55 9.85
N THR A 4 12.23 11.98 8.82
CA THR A 4 11.97 12.30 7.42
C THR A 4 10.59 11.81 6.98
N ILE A 5 10.21 10.60 7.40
CA ILE A 5 8.89 10.00 7.08
C ILE A 5 7.77 10.80 7.74
N ARG A 6 7.94 11.16 9.03
CA ARG A 6 6.99 11.99 9.78
C ARG A 6 6.77 13.35 9.10
N LYS A 7 7.86 14.05 8.74
CA LYS A 7 7.77 15.33 8.01
C LYS A 7 7.05 15.20 6.67
N ARG A 8 7.32 14.14 5.89
CA ARG A 8 6.62 13.89 4.61
C ARG A 8 5.13 13.65 4.82
N ARG A 9 4.75 12.85 5.81
CA ARG A 9 3.35 12.61 6.18
C ARG A 9 2.64 13.91 6.56
N ASP A 10 3.25 14.71 7.42
CA ASP A 10 2.65 15.98 7.88
C ASP A 10 2.49 16.97 6.71
N ALA A 11 3.45 17.01 5.78
CA ALA A 11 3.35 17.78 4.55
C ALA A 11 2.22 17.29 3.63
N LEU A 12 2.03 15.98 3.48
CA LEU A 12 0.91 15.42 2.72
C LEU A 12 -0.44 15.77 3.34
N LEU A 13 -0.56 15.66 4.66
CA LEU A 13 -1.79 16.01 5.38
C LEU A 13 -2.10 17.50 5.31
N HIS A 14 -1.08 18.37 5.26
CA HIS A 14 -1.27 19.78 5.01
C HIS A 14 -1.77 20.03 3.58
N ARG A 15 -1.14 19.37 2.59
CA ARG A 15 -1.50 19.50 1.18
C ARG A 15 -2.94 19.06 0.92
N TYR A 16 -3.34 17.91 1.45
CA TYR A 16 -4.74 17.43 1.38
C TYR A 16 -5.74 18.46 1.92
N ARG A 17 -5.44 19.09 3.06
CA ARG A 17 -6.33 20.13 3.63
C ARG A 17 -6.46 21.37 2.76
N THR A 18 -5.52 21.61 1.85
CA THR A 18 -5.52 22.77 0.96
C THR A 18 -6.10 22.46 -0.41
N THR A 19 -5.87 21.26 -0.94
CA THR A 19 -6.22 20.89 -2.32
C THR A 19 -7.31 19.82 -2.44
N GLU A 20 -7.74 19.19 -1.33
CA GLU A 20 -8.65 18.03 -1.27
C GLU A 20 -8.24 16.80 -2.11
N VAL A 21 -7.13 16.89 -2.83
CA VAL A 21 -6.57 15.83 -3.65
C VAL A 21 -5.24 15.35 -3.04
N LEU A 22 -5.12 14.04 -2.88
CA LEU A 22 -3.88 13.37 -2.51
C LEU A 22 -3.30 12.64 -3.71
N ASP A 23 -1.98 12.69 -3.82
CA ASP A 23 -1.24 11.93 -4.81
C ASP A 23 -0.93 10.55 -4.22
N VAL A 24 -1.46 9.51 -4.85
CA VAL A 24 -1.32 8.11 -4.41
C VAL A 24 0.13 7.69 -4.37
N ASP A 25 0.97 8.15 -5.31
CA ASP A 25 2.40 7.81 -5.31
C ASP A 25 3.11 8.44 -4.13
N ALA A 26 2.75 9.67 -3.77
CA ALA A 26 3.31 10.33 -2.60
C ALA A 26 2.87 9.67 -1.28
N ILE A 27 1.62 9.19 -1.20
CA ILE A 27 1.15 8.37 -0.08
C ILE A 27 1.96 7.06 -0.01
N TRP A 28 2.14 6.40 -1.16
CA TRP A 28 2.80 5.12 -1.23
C TRP A 28 4.23 5.16 -0.70
N GLU A 29 4.98 6.21 -1.05
CA GLU A 29 6.34 6.42 -0.52
C GLU A 29 6.37 6.58 1.01
N VAL A 30 5.37 7.24 1.59
CA VAL A 30 5.23 7.32 3.06
C VAL A 30 4.94 5.95 3.65
N VAL A 31 3.99 5.21 3.06
CA VAL A 31 3.63 3.85 3.52
C VAL A 31 4.83 2.90 3.47
N ARG A 32 5.60 2.90 2.37
CA ARG A 32 6.82 2.09 2.26
C ARG A 32 7.86 2.49 3.30
N GLY A 33 8.05 3.78 3.52
CA GLY A 33 8.95 4.29 4.56
C GLY A 33 8.55 3.83 5.97
N GLU A 34 7.26 3.93 6.31
CA GLU A 34 6.73 3.47 7.59
C GLU A 34 6.87 1.95 7.74
N ALA A 35 6.57 1.17 6.70
CA ALA A 35 6.71 -0.28 6.71
C ALA A 35 8.18 -0.72 6.88
N ALA A 36 9.13 -0.04 6.24
CA ALA A 36 10.56 -0.32 6.41
C ALA A 36 11.00 -0.05 7.85
N SER A 37 10.62 1.10 8.43
CA SER A 37 10.93 1.40 9.83
C SER A 37 10.35 0.36 10.79
N LYS A 38 9.11 -0.09 10.55
CA LYS A 38 8.46 -1.10 11.39
C LYS A 38 9.07 -2.49 11.23
N ALA A 39 9.53 -2.86 10.04
CA ALA A 39 10.24 -4.11 9.82
C ALA A 39 11.55 -4.17 10.60
N ASP A 40 12.26 -3.04 10.70
CA ASP A 40 13.49 -2.93 11.50
C ASP A 40 13.20 -2.95 13.01
N GLU A 41 12.09 -2.34 13.43
CA GLU A 41 11.66 -2.29 14.84
C GLU A 41 11.16 -3.63 15.37
N GLU A 42 10.42 -4.36 14.54
CA GLU A 42 9.76 -5.62 14.90
C GLU A 42 10.18 -6.72 13.91
N PRO A 43 11.39 -7.30 14.06
CA PRO A 43 11.93 -8.29 13.10
C PRO A 43 11.03 -9.51 12.89
N ILE A 44 10.25 -9.89 13.92
CA ILE A 44 9.27 -10.99 13.82
C ILE A 44 8.18 -10.72 12.77
N LEU A 45 7.86 -9.45 12.52
CA LEU A 45 6.93 -9.02 11.47
C LEU A 45 7.64 -8.59 10.19
N GLY A 46 8.98 -8.65 10.13
CA GLY A 46 9.76 -8.20 8.97
C GLY A 46 9.32 -8.85 7.67
N SER A 47 9.17 -10.18 7.66
CA SER A 47 8.69 -10.93 6.49
C SER A 47 7.26 -10.54 6.09
N TYR A 48 6.41 -10.19 7.06
CA TYR A 48 5.05 -9.75 6.79
C TYR A 48 5.02 -8.36 6.13
N PHE A 49 5.78 -7.39 6.64
CA PHE A 49 5.91 -6.07 6.00
C PHE A 49 6.56 -6.17 4.63
N HIS A 50 7.53 -7.07 4.47
CA HIS A 50 8.14 -7.31 3.17
C HIS A 50 7.13 -7.86 2.17
N ALA A 51 6.42 -8.93 2.53
CA ALA A 51 5.45 -9.58 1.66
C ALA A 51 4.24 -8.70 1.32
N THR A 52 3.80 -7.83 2.23
CA THR A 52 2.57 -7.03 2.04
C THR A 52 2.81 -5.63 1.51
N ILE A 53 4.00 -5.05 1.69
CA ILE A 53 4.30 -3.66 1.33
C ILE A 53 5.62 -3.55 0.57
N LEU A 54 6.74 -4.00 1.14
CA LEU A 54 8.06 -3.62 0.61
C LEU A 54 8.44 -4.32 -0.70
N ASN A 55 7.86 -5.49 -0.99
CA ASN A 55 8.04 -6.24 -2.24
C ASN A 55 7.18 -5.72 -3.41
N HIS A 56 6.32 -4.74 -3.17
CA HIS A 56 5.43 -4.17 -4.17
C HIS A 56 6.00 -2.87 -4.75
N THR A 57 5.81 -2.66 -6.06
CA THR A 57 6.33 -1.48 -6.76
C THR A 57 5.45 -0.26 -6.58
N ASN A 58 4.12 -0.45 -6.53
CA ASN A 58 3.13 0.62 -6.39
C ASN A 58 2.01 0.23 -5.40
N PHE A 59 1.24 1.23 -4.95
CA PHE A 59 0.15 1.06 -3.99
C PHE A 59 -0.89 0.05 -4.46
N ARG A 60 -1.29 0.14 -5.74
CA ARG A 60 -2.24 -0.78 -6.39
C ARG A 60 -1.84 -2.24 -6.18
N SER A 61 -0.62 -2.61 -6.56
CA SER A 61 -0.16 -4.00 -6.48
C SER A 61 -0.13 -4.54 -5.05
N ALA A 62 0.16 -3.68 -4.07
CA ALA A 62 0.12 -4.03 -2.65
C ALA A 62 -1.32 -4.21 -2.16
N LEU A 63 -2.23 -3.31 -2.59
CA LEU A 63 -3.64 -3.34 -2.23
C LEU A 63 -4.32 -4.59 -2.80
N SER A 64 -4.11 -4.90 -4.08
CA SER A 64 -4.64 -6.10 -4.73
C SER A 64 -4.16 -7.37 -4.04
N PHE A 65 -2.86 -7.47 -3.74
CA PHE A 65 -2.32 -8.59 -2.97
C PHE A 65 -2.98 -8.73 -1.59
N ARG A 66 -3.16 -7.60 -0.89
CA ARG A 66 -3.72 -7.58 0.46
C ARG A 66 -5.19 -7.98 0.48
N LEU A 67 -5.99 -7.47 -0.45
CA LEU A 67 -7.40 -7.79 -0.58
C LEU A 67 -7.60 -9.24 -1.02
N ALA A 68 -6.85 -9.70 -2.03
CA ALA A 68 -6.91 -11.07 -2.50
C ALA A 68 -6.57 -12.07 -1.38
N SER A 69 -5.50 -11.81 -0.62
CA SER A 69 -5.11 -12.64 0.53
C SER A 69 -6.16 -12.67 1.65
N LYS A 70 -7.06 -11.67 1.72
CA LYS A 70 -8.15 -11.60 2.71
C LYS A 70 -9.44 -12.26 2.23
N LEU A 71 -9.66 -12.29 0.91
CA LEU A 71 -10.85 -12.85 0.27
C LEU A 71 -10.64 -14.31 -0.17
N ASP A 72 -9.41 -14.81 -0.12
CA ASP A 72 -9.03 -16.18 -0.45
C ASP A 72 -9.92 -17.21 0.25
N ASN A 73 -10.41 -18.15 -0.55
CA ASN A 73 -11.18 -19.28 -0.07
C ASN A 73 -11.08 -20.45 -1.07
N PRO A 74 -11.47 -21.68 -0.70
CA PRO A 74 -11.34 -22.84 -1.57
C PRO A 74 -12.03 -22.73 -2.94
N MET A 75 -13.04 -21.87 -3.11
CA MET A 75 -13.70 -21.64 -4.40
C MET A 75 -13.02 -20.53 -5.22
N LEU A 76 -12.40 -19.56 -4.56
CA LEU A 76 -11.76 -18.40 -5.19
C LEU A 76 -10.32 -18.28 -4.70
N PRO A 77 -9.35 -18.86 -5.43
CA PRO A 77 -7.94 -18.75 -5.09
C PRO A 77 -7.44 -17.31 -5.18
N THR A 78 -6.49 -16.96 -4.32
CA THR A 78 -5.85 -15.63 -4.23
C THR A 78 -5.42 -15.08 -5.58
N MET A 79 -4.83 -15.89 -6.46
CA MET A 79 -4.38 -15.42 -7.79
C MET A 79 -5.56 -14.92 -8.64
N LEU A 80 -6.67 -15.66 -8.67
CA LEU A 80 -7.86 -15.28 -9.42
C LEU A 80 -8.46 -13.98 -8.89
N ILE A 81 -8.58 -13.85 -7.56
CA ILE A 81 -9.12 -12.64 -6.93
C ILE A 81 -8.22 -11.44 -7.24
N ARG A 82 -6.90 -11.64 -7.21
CA ARG A 82 -5.94 -10.59 -7.51
C ARG A 82 -6.08 -10.10 -8.95
N ASP A 83 -6.21 -11.00 -9.92
CA ASP A 83 -6.37 -10.64 -11.33
C ASP A 83 -7.61 -9.76 -11.54
N VAL A 84 -8.74 -10.13 -10.93
CA VAL A 84 -9.98 -9.35 -11.00
C VAL A 84 -9.85 -7.96 -10.36
N ILE A 85 -9.15 -7.85 -9.21
CA ILE A 85 -8.94 -6.56 -8.55
C ILE A 85 -7.99 -5.68 -9.37
N ASP A 86 -6.91 -6.25 -9.90
CA ASP A 86 -5.94 -5.54 -10.72
C ASP A 86 -6.58 -5.02 -12.02
N GLU A 87 -7.47 -5.81 -12.66
CA GLU A 87 -8.29 -5.43 -13.81
C GLU A 87 -9.26 -4.29 -13.46
N ALA A 88 -10.06 -4.45 -12.39
CA ALA A 88 -11.05 -3.44 -12.00
C ALA A 88 -10.41 -2.08 -11.74
N MET A 89 -9.30 -2.05 -10.98
CA MET A 89 -8.57 -0.81 -10.76
C MET A 89 -8.03 -0.24 -12.08
N GLY A 90 -7.71 -1.09 -13.08
CA GLY A 90 -7.06 -0.71 -14.34
C GLY A 90 -8.01 -0.01 -15.28
N ASP A 91 -9.26 -0.46 -15.26
CA ASP A 91 -10.34 0.05 -16.10
C ASP A 91 -10.94 1.34 -15.55
N ASP A 92 -10.99 1.50 -14.22
CA ASP A 92 -11.57 2.68 -13.58
C ASP A 92 -10.55 3.42 -12.69
N GLY A 93 -10.16 4.60 -13.17
CA GLY A 93 -9.25 5.50 -12.48
C GLY A 93 -9.83 6.16 -11.24
N GLU A 94 -11.16 6.11 -10.99
CA GLU A 94 -11.75 6.60 -9.74
C GLU A 94 -11.60 5.61 -8.59
N ILE A 95 -11.25 4.35 -8.85
CA ILE A 95 -11.02 3.35 -7.81
C ILE A 95 -9.75 3.66 -6.99
N LEU A 96 -8.81 4.46 -7.53
CA LEU A 96 -7.56 4.87 -6.89
C LEU A 96 -7.44 6.39 -6.77
#